data_AF-A0A1Q8BC45-F1
#
_entry.id   AF-A0A1Q8BC45-F1
#
_cell.length_a   1.000
_cell.length_b   1.000
_cell.length_c   1.000
_cell.angle_alpha   90.00
_cell.angle_beta   90.00
_cell.angle_gamma   90.00
#
_symmetry.space_group_name_H-M   'P 1'
#
loop_
_entity.id
_entity.type
_entity.pdbx_description
1 polymer ?
#
loop_
_entity_poly.entity_id
_entity_poly.type
_entity_poly.pdbx_seq_one_letter_code
_entity_poly.pdbx_strand_id
1 'polypeptide(L)'
;MPEDLPIYSESILRTRLQFEDLERLKGIDTTSVWEKSDKFIEQFEGAIDARRARESLTGLTKPNLLRAHAILFGGREDAGLLRRGSLNPLYRGQDCPAPQFIDRSLQNFFNWLSAESVSEIHPIERAALVLTRIADIWPFEFGNLTVALVCGNMCLGQAGFAPFFFPPEHAKEFNTAVAQAMVIETQPLVNAIYKTVKREMLALVPR
;
A
#
# COMPACT_ATOMS: atom_id res chain seq x y z
N MET A 1 -31.43 1.96 30.76
CA MET A 1 -30.64 1.06 29.90
C MET A 1 -29.76 1.97 29.06
N PRO A 2 -28.43 1.93 29.20
CA PRO A 2 -27.55 2.80 28.43
C PRO A 2 -27.62 2.39 26.95
N GLU A 3 -27.85 3.36 26.08
CA GLU A 3 -27.88 3.23 24.63
C GLU A 3 -26.50 2.78 24.13
N ASP A 4 -26.48 1.75 23.28
CA ASP A 4 -25.26 1.20 22.69
C ASP A 4 -24.52 2.26 21.87
N LEU A 5 -23.20 2.35 22.10
CA LEU A 5 -22.30 3.24 21.36
C LEU A 5 -22.23 2.85 19.87
N PRO A 6 -22.11 3.83 18.94
CA PRO A 6 -22.17 3.63 17.48
C PRO A 6 -20.87 3.04 16.89
N ILE A 7 -20.19 2.17 17.65
CA ILE A 7 -18.93 1.52 17.26
C ILE A 7 -19.19 0.08 16.79
N TYR A 8 -20.36 -0.49 17.12
CA TYR A 8 -20.82 -1.78 16.60
C TYR A 8 -21.80 -1.62 15.44
N SER A 9 -21.47 -0.76 14.47
CA SER A 9 -22.16 -0.76 13.18
C SER A 9 -21.54 -1.87 12.32
N GLU A 10 -22.06 -3.08 12.50
CA GLU A 10 -21.98 -4.22 11.57
C GLU A 10 -20.60 -4.49 10.94
N SER A 11 -19.75 -5.27 11.62
CA SER A 11 -18.70 -6.02 10.93
C SER A 11 -19.34 -7.15 10.10
N ILE A 12 -20.03 -6.79 9.02
CA ILE A 12 -20.35 -7.76 7.98
C ILE A 12 -19.00 -8.29 7.48
N LEU A 13 -18.80 -9.60 7.60
CA LEU A 13 -17.78 -10.31 6.83
C LEU A 13 -17.99 -9.92 5.37
N ARG A 14 -17.10 -9.09 4.84
CA ARG A 14 -17.28 -8.50 3.51
C ARG A 14 -17.07 -9.59 2.47
N THR A 15 -18.15 -9.92 1.78
CA THR A 15 -18.15 -10.87 0.69
C THR A 15 -17.49 -10.24 -0.53
N ARG A 16 -16.97 -11.05 -1.46
CA ARG A 16 -16.43 -10.62 -2.78
C ARG A 16 -17.36 -9.63 -3.52
N LEU A 17 -18.66 -9.67 -3.22
CA LEU A 17 -19.68 -8.75 -3.72
C LEU A 17 -19.38 -7.26 -3.43
N GLN A 18 -18.58 -6.93 -2.41
CA GLN A 18 -18.31 -5.54 -2.04
C GLN A 18 -17.59 -4.75 -3.16
N PHE A 19 -16.78 -5.41 -3.98
CA PHE A 19 -15.96 -4.77 -5.00
C PHE A 19 -16.52 -4.96 -6.41
N GLU A 20 -17.68 -5.62 -6.57
CA GLU A 20 -18.30 -5.87 -7.88
C GLU A 20 -18.56 -4.60 -8.68
N ASP A 21 -18.80 -3.48 -8.00
CA ASP A 21 -19.00 -2.20 -8.66
C ASP A 21 -17.71 -1.65 -9.29
N LEU A 22 -16.53 -1.92 -8.69
CA LEU A 22 -15.24 -1.59 -9.28
C LEU A 22 -14.93 -2.46 -10.50
N GLU A 23 -15.31 -3.75 -10.47
CA GLU A 23 -15.11 -4.65 -11.60
C GLU A 23 -15.79 -4.12 -12.87
N ARG A 24 -16.94 -3.47 -12.74
CA ARG A 24 -17.67 -2.83 -13.86
C ARG A 24 -16.96 -1.58 -14.43
N LEU A 25 -16.01 -1.01 -13.69
CA LEU A 25 -15.24 0.17 -14.10
C LEU A 25 -13.91 -0.19 -14.77
N LYS A 26 -13.55 -1.48 -14.84
CA LYS A 26 -12.35 -1.92 -15.55
C LYS A 26 -12.44 -1.60 -17.05
N GLY A 27 -11.28 -1.39 -17.67
CA GLY A 27 -11.17 -1.03 -19.09
C GLY A 27 -11.26 0.48 -19.38
N ILE A 28 -11.55 1.30 -18.37
CA ILE A 28 -11.40 2.75 -18.44
C ILE A 28 -9.92 3.10 -18.43
N ASP A 29 -9.50 4.07 -19.25
CA ASP A 29 -8.14 4.60 -19.22
C ASP A 29 -7.87 5.36 -17.92
N THR A 30 -7.03 4.80 -17.05
CA THR A 30 -6.68 5.36 -15.75
C THR A 30 -5.37 6.16 -15.76
N THR A 31 -4.76 6.38 -16.93
CA THR A 31 -3.43 7.02 -17.06
C THR A 31 -3.35 8.37 -16.36
N SER A 32 -4.36 9.22 -16.52
CA SER A 32 -4.41 10.54 -15.88
C SER A 32 -4.46 10.48 -14.34
N VAL A 33 -5.06 9.42 -13.78
CA VAL A 33 -5.11 9.21 -12.33
C VAL A 33 -3.77 8.70 -11.81
N TRP A 34 -3.04 7.90 -12.59
CA TRP A 34 -1.66 7.54 -12.28
C TRP A 34 -0.73 8.75 -12.25
N GLU A 35 -0.81 9.64 -13.23
CA GLU A 35 -0.04 10.89 -13.23
C GLU A 35 -0.39 11.81 -12.06
N LYS A 36 -1.68 11.88 -11.69
CA LYS A 36 -2.13 12.59 -10.49
C LYS A 36 -1.57 11.96 -9.22
N SER A 37 -1.64 10.64 -9.11
CA SER A 37 -1.10 9.87 -7.98
C SER A 37 0.40 10.10 -7.79
N ASP A 38 1.17 10.07 -8.88
CA ASP A 38 2.63 10.30 -8.85
C ASP A 38 2.96 11.64 -8.15
N LYS A 39 2.22 12.72 -8.48
CA LYS A 39 2.39 14.05 -7.86
C LYS A 39 2.06 14.10 -6.37
N PHE A 40 1.11 13.27 -5.91
CA PHE A 40 0.80 13.17 -4.48
C PHE A 40 1.83 12.31 -3.75
N ILE A 41 2.27 11.21 -4.35
CA ILE A 41 3.29 10.32 -3.78
C ILE A 41 4.60 11.07 -3.50
N GLU A 42 5.02 11.95 -4.41
CA GLU A 42 6.23 12.78 -4.26
C GLU A 42 6.15 13.81 -3.12
N GLN A 43 4.98 14.02 -2.51
CA GLN A 43 4.81 14.88 -1.34
C GLN A 43 5.03 14.12 -0.01
N PHE A 44 5.27 12.81 -0.05
CA PHE A 44 5.48 11.98 1.14
C PHE A 44 6.94 11.58 1.33
N GLU A 45 7.41 11.65 2.58
CA GLU A 45 8.77 11.26 3.02
C GLU A 45 9.93 11.88 2.19
N GLY A 46 9.61 12.94 1.43
CA GLY A 46 10.45 13.61 0.43
C GLY A 46 10.87 12.72 -0.74
N ALA A 47 9.97 11.85 -1.18
CA ALA A 47 10.14 11.03 -2.36
C ALA A 47 10.23 11.89 -3.64
N ILE A 48 10.89 11.35 -4.66
CA ILE A 48 11.08 11.95 -5.97
C ILE A 48 10.85 10.90 -7.06
N ASP A 49 10.50 11.32 -8.27
CA ASP A 49 10.44 10.45 -9.46
C ASP A 49 9.52 9.21 -9.26
N ALA A 50 8.33 9.43 -8.70
CA ALA A 50 7.39 8.36 -8.36
C ALA A 50 6.96 7.57 -9.59
N ARG A 51 6.83 8.25 -10.74
CA ARG A 51 6.55 7.62 -12.04
C ARG A 51 7.59 6.58 -12.40
N ARG A 52 8.88 6.94 -12.39
CA ARG A 52 9.95 6.00 -12.74
C ARG A 52 10.05 4.87 -11.72
N ALA A 53 9.81 5.15 -10.44
CA ALA A 53 9.79 4.13 -9.41
C ALA A 53 8.71 3.08 -9.69
N ARG A 54 7.45 3.50 -9.96
CA ARG A 54 6.38 2.55 -10.31
C ARG A 54 6.62 1.83 -11.63
N GLU A 55 7.17 2.50 -12.64
CA GLU A 55 7.50 1.88 -13.94
C GLU A 55 8.66 0.88 -13.83
N SER A 56 9.52 1.01 -12.80
CA SER A 56 10.60 0.05 -12.54
C SER A 56 10.12 -1.26 -11.88
N LEU A 57 8.91 -1.28 -11.31
CA LEU A 57 8.33 -2.45 -10.68
C LEU A 57 7.76 -3.41 -11.73
N THR A 58 8.56 -4.41 -12.12
CA THR A 58 8.14 -5.49 -13.03
C THR A 58 7.50 -6.69 -12.30
N GLY A 59 7.57 -6.69 -10.97
CA GLY A 59 7.09 -7.76 -10.08
C GLY A 59 7.27 -7.36 -8.62
N LEU A 60 6.47 -7.92 -7.72
CA LEU A 60 6.64 -7.74 -6.28
C LEU A 60 7.73 -8.68 -5.76
N THR A 61 8.97 -8.19 -5.81
CA THR A 61 10.17 -8.92 -5.38
C THR A 61 11.09 -8.00 -4.59
N LYS A 62 11.98 -8.58 -3.77
CA LYS A 62 12.98 -7.80 -3.01
C LYS A 62 13.84 -6.91 -3.91
N PRO A 63 14.45 -7.38 -5.02
CA PRO A 63 15.25 -6.52 -5.89
C PRO A 63 14.46 -5.33 -6.45
N ASN A 64 13.20 -5.54 -6.83
CA ASN A 64 12.34 -4.48 -7.33
C ASN A 64 11.95 -3.48 -6.24
N LEU A 65 11.69 -3.94 -5.01
CA LEU A 65 11.46 -3.07 -3.85
C LEU A 65 12.67 -2.16 -3.58
N LEU A 66 13.88 -2.74 -3.52
CA LEU A 66 15.12 -1.99 -3.32
C LEU A 66 15.35 -0.96 -4.43
N ARG A 67 15.11 -1.36 -5.69
CA ARG A 67 15.24 -0.47 -6.86
C ARG A 67 14.23 0.68 -6.84
N ALA A 68 12.96 0.40 -6.56
CA ALA A 68 11.94 1.42 -6.45
C ALA A 68 12.27 2.41 -5.33
N HIS A 69 12.71 1.93 -4.17
CA HIS A 69 13.19 2.78 -3.08
C HIS A 69 14.41 3.62 -3.49
N ALA A 70 15.39 3.04 -4.20
CA ALA A 70 16.56 3.77 -4.70
C ALA A 70 16.17 4.92 -5.67
N ILE A 71 15.15 4.72 -6.49
CA ILE A 71 14.61 5.76 -7.39
C ILE A 71 13.87 6.81 -6.58
N LEU A 72 12.93 6.39 -5.72
CA LEU A 72 12.10 7.29 -4.90
C LEU A 72 12.92 8.22 -4.02
N PHE A 73 14.10 7.80 -3.60
CA PHE A 73 14.95 8.59 -2.70
C PHE A 73 16.34 8.81 -3.28
N GLY A 74 16.44 8.88 -4.61
CA GLY A 74 17.68 9.11 -5.33
C GLY A 74 18.42 10.35 -4.81
N GLY A 75 19.72 10.21 -4.59
CA GLY A 75 20.56 11.28 -4.04
C GLY A 75 20.63 11.32 -2.51
N ARG A 76 19.86 10.50 -1.78
CA ARG A 76 20.06 10.28 -0.34
C ARG A 76 21.06 9.14 -0.12
N GLU A 77 21.90 9.28 0.90
CA GLU A 77 22.73 8.17 1.39
C GLU A 77 21.84 7.00 1.83
N ASP A 78 22.31 5.77 1.62
CA ASP A 78 21.58 4.52 1.90
C ASP A 78 20.25 4.32 1.13
N ALA A 79 19.94 5.15 0.13
CA ALA A 79 18.78 4.93 -0.74
C ALA A 79 18.86 3.58 -1.47
N GLY A 80 17.90 2.70 -1.19
CA GLY A 80 17.81 1.36 -1.78
C GLY A 80 18.58 0.30 -1.01
N LEU A 81 19.15 0.64 0.14
CA LEU A 81 19.83 -0.28 1.05
C LEU A 81 18.94 -0.59 2.25
N LEU A 82 18.91 -1.86 2.66
CA LEU A 82 18.22 -2.25 3.89
C LEU A 82 18.85 -1.56 5.09
N ARG A 83 18.03 -1.19 6.08
CA ARG A 83 18.51 -0.57 7.31
C ARG A 83 19.50 -1.48 8.04
N ARG A 84 20.48 -0.84 8.68
CA ARG A 84 21.52 -1.54 9.48
C ARG A 84 21.27 -1.39 10.97
N GLY A 85 20.48 -0.38 11.37
CA GLY A 85 20.08 -0.15 12.75
C GLY A 85 18.81 -0.91 13.14
N SER A 86 18.77 -1.37 14.39
CA SER A 86 17.49 -1.70 15.04
C SER A 86 16.72 -0.42 15.34
N LEU A 87 15.40 -0.49 15.28
CA LEU A 87 14.51 0.64 15.55
C LEU A 87 13.44 0.21 16.55
N ASN A 88 12.91 1.17 17.29
CA ASN A 88 11.69 0.94 18.07
C ASN A 88 10.49 0.90 17.10
N PRO A 89 9.54 -0.03 17.29
CA PRO A 89 8.29 -0.03 16.55
C PRO A 89 7.60 1.34 16.61
N LEU A 90 7.14 1.82 15.45
CA LEU A 90 6.38 3.07 15.31
C LEU A 90 4.90 2.86 15.62
N TYR A 91 4.40 1.65 15.37
CA TYR A 91 3.02 1.26 15.63
C TYR A 91 2.97 0.16 16.69
N ARG A 92 1.89 0.13 17.47
CA ARG A 92 1.59 -0.99 18.36
C ARG A 92 1.41 -2.27 17.52
N GLY A 93 2.09 -3.35 17.89
CA GLY A 93 1.96 -4.66 17.24
C GLY A 93 2.84 -4.84 16.00
N GLN A 94 3.57 -3.82 15.57
CA GLN A 94 4.52 -3.90 14.46
C GLN A 94 5.74 -4.74 14.85
N ASP A 95 6.13 -5.67 13.97
CA ASP A 95 7.23 -6.62 14.18
C ASP A 95 8.60 -5.92 14.16
N CYS A 96 8.89 -5.10 13.15
CA CYS A 96 10.18 -4.42 12.96
C CYS A 96 11.40 -5.35 13.20
N PRO A 97 11.57 -6.43 12.40
CA PRO A 97 12.59 -7.44 12.61
C PRO A 97 14.00 -6.84 12.75
N ALA A 98 14.87 -7.48 13.54
CA ALA A 98 16.26 -7.04 13.64
C ALA A 98 16.93 -7.05 12.24
N PRO A 99 17.90 -6.14 11.97
CA PRO A 99 18.48 -5.94 10.63
C PRO A 99 18.89 -7.22 9.89
N GLN A 100 19.49 -8.17 10.61
CA GLN A 100 19.93 -9.46 10.07
C GLN A 100 18.79 -10.36 9.57
N PHE A 101 17.54 -10.08 9.96
CA PHE A 101 16.36 -10.85 9.57
C PHE A 101 15.53 -10.17 8.47
N ILE A 102 15.71 -8.87 8.22
CA ILE A 102 14.92 -8.11 7.23
C ILE A 102 14.97 -8.77 5.86
N ASP A 103 16.16 -9.16 5.42
CA ASP A 103 16.37 -9.76 4.10
C ASP A 103 15.53 -11.03 3.93
N ARG A 104 15.57 -11.92 4.93
CA ARG A 104 14.78 -13.15 4.96
C ARG A 104 13.29 -12.87 5.07
N SER A 105 12.88 -11.89 5.88
CA SER A 105 11.47 -11.50 6.04
C SER A 105 10.87 -11.00 4.72
N LEU A 106 11.60 -10.17 3.96
CA LEU A 106 11.17 -9.72 2.64
C LEU A 106 11.08 -10.87 1.63
N GLN A 107 12.09 -11.75 1.60
CA GLN A 107 12.08 -12.91 0.71
C GLN A 107 10.89 -13.83 1.01
N ASN A 108 10.68 -14.17 2.28
CA ASN A 108 9.54 -14.99 2.70
C ASN A 108 8.21 -14.34 2.32
N PHE A 109 8.08 -13.03 2.55
CA PHE A 109 6.87 -12.29 2.22
C PHE A 109 6.57 -12.32 0.71
N PHE A 110 7.52 -11.95 -0.14
CA PHE A 110 7.30 -11.93 -1.59
C PHE A 110 7.11 -13.33 -2.17
N ASN A 111 7.81 -14.35 -1.64
CA ASN A 111 7.60 -15.75 -2.05
C ASN A 111 6.18 -16.20 -1.71
N TRP A 112 5.69 -15.91 -0.49
CA TRP A 112 4.32 -16.21 -0.09
C TRP A 112 3.30 -15.47 -0.97
N LEU A 113 3.54 -14.20 -1.29
CA LEU A 113 2.66 -13.39 -2.14
C LEU A 113 2.54 -13.92 -3.58
N SER A 114 3.50 -14.76 -4.01
CA SER A 114 3.52 -15.41 -5.32
C SER A 114 2.90 -16.81 -5.31
N ALA A 115 2.52 -17.34 -4.14
CA ALA A 115 1.92 -18.67 -4.03
C ALA A 115 0.50 -18.69 -4.60
N GLU A 116 0.11 -19.82 -5.20
CA GLU A 116 -1.24 -20.01 -5.73
C GLU A 116 -2.32 -19.87 -4.64
N SER A 117 -1.99 -20.23 -3.39
CA SER A 117 -2.93 -20.14 -2.26
C SER A 117 -3.40 -18.71 -1.94
N VAL A 118 -2.74 -17.69 -2.49
CA VAL A 118 -3.11 -16.28 -2.30
C VAL A 118 -3.53 -15.60 -3.60
N SER A 119 -3.70 -16.34 -4.69
CA SER A 119 -4.12 -15.80 -5.99
C SER A 119 -5.57 -15.29 -5.98
N GLU A 120 -6.41 -15.84 -5.09
CA GLU A 120 -7.82 -15.46 -4.94
C GLU A 120 -8.07 -14.19 -4.11
N ILE A 121 -7.02 -13.57 -3.55
CA ILE A 121 -7.16 -12.33 -2.76
C ILE A 121 -7.54 -11.19 -3.72
N HIS A 122 -8.59 -10.44 -3.37
CA HIS A 122 -9.04 -9.34 -4.22
C HIS A 122 -7.94 -8.26 -4.35
N PRO A 123 -7.73 -7.62 -5.52
CA PRO A 123 -6.64 -6.66 -5.71
C PRO A 123 -6.58 -5.51 -4.70
N ILE A 124 -7.73 -5.03 -4.21
CA ILE A 124 -7.84 -4.00 -3.16
C ILE A 124 -7.26 -4.52 -1.82
N GLU A 125 -7.62 -5.74 -1.45
CA GLU A 125 -7.13 -6.38 -0.22
C GLU A 125 -5.65 -6.74 -0.36
N ARG A 126 -5.23 -7.20 -1.54
CA ARG A 126 -3.84 -7.49 -1.86
C ARG A 126 -2.98 -6.24 -1.76
N ALA A 127 -3.46 -5.09 -2.23
CA ALA A 127 -2.78 -3.80 -2.08
C ALA A 127 -2.63 -3.41 -0.59
N ALA A 128 -3.69 -3.54 0.22
CA ALA A 128 -3.66 -3.27 1.66
C ALA A 128 -2.66 -4.19 2.39
N LEU A 129 -2.66 -5.48 2.02
CA LEU A 129 -1.77 -6.50 2.56
C LEU A 129 -0.30 -6.19 2.23
N VAL A 130 0.01 -5.84 0.98
CA VAL A 130 1.37 -5.47 0.57
C VAL A 130 1.87 -4.26 1.35
N LEU A 131 1.04 -3.23 1.45
CA LEU A 131 1.37 -2.03 2.19
C LEU A 131 1.63 -2.35 3.67
N THR A 132 0.72 -3.11 4.29
CA THR A 132 0.81 -3.52 5.70
C THR A 132 2.06 -4.37 5.94
N ARG A 133 2.36 -5.36 5.10
CA ARG A 133 3.53 -6.24 5.31
C ARG A 133 4.86 -5.52 5.14
N ILE A 134 4.98 -4.58 4.20
CA ILE A 134 6.20 -3.77 4.07
C ILE A 134 6.35 -2.84 5.28
N ALA A 135 5.25 -2.21 5.73
CA ALA A 135 5.25 -1.41 6.94
C ALA A 135 5.57 -2.25 8.20
N ASP A 136 5.10 -3.49 8.28
CA ASP A 136 5.40 -4.38 9.41
C ASP A 136 6.89 -4.74 9.49
N ILE A 137 7.51 -5.02 8.33
CA ILE A 137 8.94 -5.34 8.23
C ILE A 137 9.83 -4.09 8.42
N TRP A 138 9.35 -2.92 7.98
CA TRP A 138 10.05 -1.64 8.01
C TRP A 138 11.51 -1.74 7.51
N PRO A 139 11.75 -2.12 6.24
CA PRO A 139 13.06 -2.55 5.76
C PRO A 139 14.12 -1.44 5.58
N PHE A 140 13.72 -0.17 5.53
CA PHE A 140 14.61 0.96 5.22
C PHE A 140 14.73 1.93 6.42
N GLU A 141 15.77 2.76 6.43
CA GLU A 141 15.93 3.82 7.45
C GLU A 141 14.89 4.93 7.31
N PHE A 142 14.36 5.13 6.09
CA PHE A 142 13.35 6.13 5.75
C PHE A 142 12.47 5.63 4.59
N GLY A 143 11.36 6.30 4.29
CA GLY A 143 10.65 6.09 3.03
C GLY A 143 9.79 4.82 2.96
N ASN A 144 9.59 4.14 4.09
CA ASN A 144 8.96 2.83 4.16
C ASN A 144 7.49 2.87 3.73
N LEU A 145 6.74 3.90 4.15
CA LEU A 145 5.33 4.01 3.79
C LEU A 145 5.15 4.38 2.32
N THR A 146 6.01 5.23 1.80
CA THR A 146 5.98 5.68 0.40
C THR A 146 6.29 4.53 -0.55
N VAL A 147 7.36 3.76 -0.30
CA VAL A 147 7.65 2.59 -1.14
C VAL A 147 6.59 1.49 -0.97
N ALA A 148 6.04 1.32 0.23
CA ALA A 148 4.93 0.39 0.47
C ALA A 148 3.67 0.78 -0.32
N LEU A 149 3.35 2.08 -0.41
CA LEU A 149 2.25 2.61 -1.21
C LEU A 149 2.46 2.33 -2.71
N VAL A 150 3.67 2.59 -3.23
CA VAL A 150 4.02 2.32 -4.64
C VAL A 150 3.93 0.83 -4.95
N CYS A 151 4.43 -0.05 -4.08
CA CYS A 151 4.30 -1.50 -4.23
C CYS A 151 2.84 -1.98 -4.12
N GLY A 152 2.05 -1.44 -3.19
CA GLY A 152 0.62 -1.75 -3.08
C GLY A 152 -0.14 -1.37 -4.34
N ASN A 153 0.15 -0.18 -4.90
CA ASN A 153 -0.45 0.30 -6.13
C ASN A 153 -0.13 -0.58 -7.34
N MET A 154 1.02 -1.26 -7.37
CA MET A 154 1.31 -2.25 -8.41
C MET A 154 0.21 -3.32 -8.51
N CYS A 155 -0.35 -3.77 -7.38
CA CYS A 155 -1.46 -4.74 -7.38
C CYS A 155 -2.71 -4.19 -8.07
N LEU A 156 -3.00 -2.90 -7.85
CA LEU A 156 -4.15 -2.22 -8.44
C LEU A 156 -3.96 -2.05 -9.95
N GLY A 157 -2.79 -1.57 -10.37
CA GLY A 157 -2.47 -1.37 -11.79
C GLY A 157 -2.49 -2.67 -12.59
N GLN A 158 -1.93 -3.76 -12.05
CA GLN A 158 -1.99 -5.08 -12.68
C GLN A 158 -3.42 -5.61 -12.85
N ALA A 159 -4.34 -5.19 -11.99
CA ALA A 159 -5.75 -5.56 -12.06
C ALA A 159 -6.61 -4.60 -12.90
N GLY A 160 -6.03 -3.56 -13.50
CA GLY A 160 -6.75 -2.55 -14.29
C GLY A 160 -7.49 -1.51 -13.45
N PHE A 161 -7.12 -1.33 -12.18
CA PHE A 161 -7.67 -0.30 -11.30
C PHE A 161 -6.78 0.95 -11.26
N ALA A 162 -7.41 2.08 -10.93
CA ALA A 162 -6.70 3.30 -10.57
C ALA A 162 -5.85 3.11 -9.29
N PRO A 163 -4.80 3.91 -9.07
CA PRO A 163 -3.98 3.82 -7.86
C PRO A 163 -4.70 4.38 -6.64
N PHE A 164 -4.27 3.93 -5.47
CA PHE A 164 -4.55 4.58 -4.19
C PHE A 164 -3.52 5.66 -3.91
N PHE A 165 -4.01 6.85 -3.56
CA PHE A 165 -3.23 7.96 -3.06
C PHE A 165 -4.16 8.85 -2.20
N PHE A 166 -3.56 9.76 -1.46
CA PHE A 166 -4.26 10.74 -0.64
C PHE A 166 -3.46 12.04 -0.63
N PRO A 167 -4.12 13.19 -0.47
CA PRO A 167 -3.44 14.46 -0.33
C PRO A 167 -2.80 14.61 1.08
N PRO A 168 -1.77 15.46 1.25
CA PRO A 168 -0.97 15.51 2.48
C PRO A 168 -1.76 15.77 3.76
N GLU A 169 -2.88 16.51 3.68
CA GLU A 169 -3.76 16.78 4.81
C GLU A 169 -4.35 15.50 5.44
N HIS A 170 -4.49 14.42 4.67
CA HIS A 170 -4.99 13.13 5.16
C HIS A 170 -3.86 12.17 5.60
N ALA A 171 -2.60 12.63 5.67
CA ALA A 171 -1.47 11.79 6.10
C ALA A 171 -1.67 11.21 7.50
N LYS A 172 -2.30 11.95 8.42
CA LYS A 172 -2.60 11.46 9.76
C LYS A 172 -3.60 10.30 9.72
N GLU A 173 -4.67 10.43 8.94
CA GLU A 173 -5.70 9.40 8.78
C GLU A 173 -5.12 8.13 8.16
N PHE A 174 -4.28 8.28 7.13
CA PHE A 174 -3.56 7.15 6.54
C PHE A 174 -2.66 6.44 7.57
N ASN A 175 -1.88 7.20 8.34
CA ASN A 175 -1.06 6.62 9.41
C ASN A 175 -1.90 5.90 10.46
N THR A 176 -3.08 6.42 10.81
CA THR A 176 -4.02 5.73 11.71
C THR A 176 -4.50 4.41 11.10
N ALA A 177 -4.88 4.39 9.82
CA ALA A 177 -5.32 3.17 9.15
C ALA A 177 -4.20 2.11 9.07
N VAL A 178 -2.95 2.53 8.85
CA VAL A 178 -1.78 1.62 8.91
C VAL A 178 -1.58 1.09 10.32
N ALA A 179 -1.68 1.95 11.35
CA ALA A 179 -1.54 1.53 12.75
C ALA A 179 -2.61 0.50 13.16
N GLN A 180 -3.85 0.64 12.68
CA GLN A 180 -4.92 -0.33 12.89
C GLN A 180 -4.61 -1.66 12.18
N ALA A 181 -4.08 -1.61 10.95
CA ALA A 181 -3.68 -2.81 10.24
C ALA A 181 -2.59 -3.62 10.98
N MET A 182 -1.71 -2.96 11.74
CA MET A 182 -0.70 -3.63 12.58
C MET A 182 -1.29 -4.46 13.73
N VAL A 183 -2.50 -4.11 14.18
CA VAL A 183 -3.25 -4.88 15.19
C VAL A 183 -4.35 -5.74 14.56
N ILE A 184 -4.18 -6.11 13.28
CA ILE A 184 -5.05 -7.02 12.52
C ILE A 184 -6.42 -6.40 12.16
N GLU A 185 -6.64 -5.12 12.48
CA GLU A 185 -7.78 -4.34 12.00
C GLU A 185 -7.47 -3.77 10.61
N THR A 186 -7.50 -4.62 9.58
CA THR A 186 -7.11 -4.24 8.20
C THR A 186 -8.21 -3.46 7.46
N GLN A 187 -9.45 -3.52 7.96
CA GLN A 187 -10.62 -3.02 7.26
C GLN A 187 -10.59 -1.50 6.96
N PRO A 188 -10.11 -0.63 7.88
CA PRO A 188 -9.96 0.80 7.60
C PRO A 188 -9.06 1.09 6.39
N LEU A 189 -7.93 0.40 6.27
CA LEU A 189 -7.00 0.56 5.15
C LEU A 189 -7.62 0.07 3.83
N VAL A 190 -8.24 -1.12 3.84
CA VAL A 190 -8.97 -1.66 2.68
C VAL A 190 -10.06 -0.69 2.21
N ASN A 191 -10.80 -0.08 3.15
CA ASN A 191 -11.81 0.91 2.85
C ASN A 191 -11.25 2.19 2.22
N ALA A 192 -10.12 2.68 2.74
CA ALA A 192 -9.47 3.86 2.20
C ALA A 192 -9.07 3.64 0.74
N ILE A 193 -8.44 2.49 0.44
CA ILE A 193 -8.07 2.08 -0.92
C ILE A 193 -9.33 2.01 -1.80
N TYR A 194 -10.33 1.23 -1.40
CA TYR A 194 -11.58 1.07 -2.15
C TYR A 194 -12.25 2.41 -2.49
N LYS A 195 -12.43 3.28 -1.48
CA LYS A 195 -13.12 4.57 -1.67
C LYS A 195 -12.38 5.48 -2.63
N THR A 196 -11.05 5.55 -2.53
CA THR A 196 -10.23 6.34 -3.45
C THR A 196 -10.31 5.79 -4.86
N VAL A 197 -10.09 4.47 -5.05
CA VAL A 197 -10.14 3.84 -6.37
C VAL A 197 -11.51 4.07 -7.02
N LYS A 198 -12.59 3.82 -6.28
CA LYS A 198 -13.96 4.04 -6.76
C LYS A 198 -14.21 5.49 -7.17
N ARG A 199 -13.83 6.45 -6.31
CA ARG A 199 -13.99 7.89 -6.57
C ARG A 199 -13.28 8.30 -7.86
N GLU A 200 -12.01 7.92 -8.00
CA GLU A 200 -11.20 8.33 -9.16
C GLU A 200 -11.68 7.65 -10.44
N MET A 201 -12.05 6.36 -10.39
CA MET A 201 -12.55 5.66 -11.57
C MET A 201 -13.93 6.16 -12.01
N LEU A 202 -14.84 6.46 -11.08
CA LEU A 202 -16.14 7.06 -11.42
C LEU A 202 -15.99 8.45 -12.05
N ALA A 203 -14.98 9.23 -11.66
CA ALA A 203 -14.71 10.54 -12.23
C ALA A 203 -14.25 10.48 -13.71
N LEU A 204 -13.81 9.31 -14.17
CA LEU A 204 -13.40 9.06 -15.56
C LEU A 204 -14.54 8.58 -16.45
N VAL A 205 -15.69 8.16 -15.87
CA VAL A 205 -16.84 7.72 -16.65
C VAL A 205 -17.45 8.94 -17.38
N PRO A 206 -17.53 8.91 -18.73
CA PRO A 206 -18.17 9.98 -19.48
C PRO A 206 -19.61 10.19 -19.02
N ARG A 207 -20.02 11.45 -18.84
CA ARG A 207 -21.40 11.81 -18.50
C ARG A 207 -22.28 11.84 -19.74
#